data_AF-A0A5C2MAH8-F1
#
_entry.id   AF-A0A5C2MAH8-F1
#
_cell.length_a   1.000
_cell.length_b   1.000
_cell.length_c   1.000
_cell.angle_alpha   90.00
_cell.angle_beta   90.00
_cell.angle_gamma   90.00
#
_symmetry.space_group_name_H-M   'P 1'
#
loop_
_entity.id
_entity.type
_entity.pdbx_description
1 polymer ?
#
loop_
_entity_poly.entity_id
_entity_poly.type
_entity_poly.pdbx_seq_one_letter_code
_entity_poly.pdbx_strand_id
1 'polypeptide(L)'
;MRIHDIEPLEELTEAIEEIPLAPAEVYDFWTSRTLKELAQMQGVQPVANLATLYGTWPGERNDGFEEFIQELRQGNVIGRHGS
;
A
#
# COMPACT_ATOMS: atom_id res chain seq x y z
N MET A 1 14.11 -28.24 -0.86
CA MET A 1 14.38 -26.94 -1.48
C MET A 1 15.36 -26.21 -0.58
N ARG A 2 16.65 -26.21 -0.97
CA ARG A 2 17.70 -25.46 -0.27
C ARG A 2 18.09 -24.29 -1.18
N ILE A 3 18.51 -23.17 -0.61
CA ILE A 3 18.71 -21.90 -1.34
C ILE A 3 19.81 -21.98 -2.43
N HIS A 4 20.52 -23.11 -2.53
CA HIS A 4 21.56 -23.37 -3.54
C HIS A 4 21.03 -23.93 -4.87
N ASP A 5 19.73 -24.22 -4.96
CA ASP A 5 19.10 -24.82 -6.15
C ASP A 5 18.57 -23.76 -7.15
N ILE A 6 19.02 -22.50 -7.05
CA ILE A 6 18.53 -21.37 -7.86
C ILE A 6 19.59 -21.05 -8.93
N GLU A 7 19.26 -21.31 -10.19
CA GLU A 7 20.07 -20.92 -11.36
C GLU A 7 19.56 -19.59 -11.94
N PRO A 8 20.43 -18.67 -12.40
CA PRO A 8 20.01 -17.44 -13.07
C PRO A 8 19.29 -17.75 -14.38
N LEU A 9 18.09 -17.19 -14.60
CA LEU A 9 17.44 -17.23 -15.91
C LEU A 9 18.08 -16.18 -16.84
N GLU A 10 18.75 -16.67 -17.89
CA GLU A 10 19.44 -15.86 -18.89
C GLU A 10 18.47 -15.08 -19.82
N GLU A 11 17.19 -15.47 -19.86
CA GLU A 11 16.17 -14.94 -20.80
C GLU A 11 15.28 -13.82 -20.23
N LEU A 12 15.45 -13.38 -18.97
CA LEU A 12 14.56 -12.38 -18.37
C LEU A 12 14.86 -10.93 -18.78
N THR A 13 15.95 -10.67 -19.49
CA THR A 13 16.37 -9.31 -19.86
C THR A 13 15.39 -8.60 -20.79
N GLU A 14 14.64 -9.34 -21.62
CA GLU A 14 13.68 -8.74 -22.56
C GLU A 14 12.26 -8.60 -21.98
N ALA A 15 11.94 -9.32 -20.89
CA ALA A 15 10.60 -9.35 -20.29
C ALA A 15 10.46 -8.53 -19.00
N ILE A 16 11.57 -8.02 -18.46
CA ILE A 16 11.52 -7.01 -17.40
C ILE A 16 11.18 -5.70 -18.08
N GLU A 17 9.89 -5.33 -18.08
CA GLU A 17 9.53 -3.92 -18.23
C GLU A 17 10.45 -3.13 -17.31
N GLU A 18 11.26 -2.24 -17.87
CA GLU A 18 12.18 -1.40 -17.11
C GLU A 18 11.36 -0.64 -16.08
N ILE A 19 11.28 -1.17 -14.86
CA ILE A 19 10.70 -0.44 -13.74
C ILE A 19 11.60 0.79 -13.64
N PRO A 20 11.08 2.01 -13.86
CA PRO A 20 11.91 3.20 -13.75
C PRO A 20 12.49 3.18 -12.36
N LEU A 21 13.80 2.96 -12.28
CA LEU A 21 14.54 2.99 -11.04
C LEU A 21 14.51 4.44 -10.60
N ALA A 22 13.45 4.82 -9.87
CA ALA A 22 13.42 6.10 -9.19
C ALA A 22 14.75 6.20 -8.42
N PRO A 23 15.46 7.34 -8.50
CA PRO A 23 16.70 7.49 -7.77
C PRO A 23 16.41 7.12 -6.33
N ALA A 24 16.96 5.99 -5.88
CA ALA A 24 16.82 5.55 -4.51
C ALA A 24 17.60 6.57 -3.70
N GLU A 25 16.91 7.61 -3.24
CA GLU A 25 17.44 8.46 -2.20
C GLU A 25 17.86 7.52 -1.08
N VAL A 26 19.15 7.57 -0.74
CA VAL A 26 19.76 6.70 0.26
C VAL A 26 19.15 7.09 1.60
N TYR A 27 18.05 6.43 1.92
CA TYR A 27 17.35 6.61 3.17
C TYR A 27 17.82 5.56 4.14
N ASP A 28 18.13 5.98 5.37
CA ASP A 28 18.26 5.04 6.48
C ASP A 28 16.93 4.30 6.64
N PHE A 29 16.94 3.00 6.32
CA PHE A 29 15.76 2.14 6.40
C PHE A 29 15.06 2.20 7.76
N TRP A 30 15.82 2.50 8.83
CA TRP A 30 15.35 2.54 10.21
C TRP A 30 14.83 3.91 10.68
N THR A 31 14.80 4.93 9.82
CA THR A 31 14.25 6.23 10.21
C THR A 31 12.72 6.19 10.21
N SER A 32 12.11 6.45 11.37
CA SER A 32 10.67 6.64 11.45
C SER A 32 10.26 7.88 10.66
N ARG A 33 9.26 7.72 9.80
CA ARG A 33 8.65 8.80 9.02
C ARG A 33 7.17 8.87 9.29
N THR A 34 6.65 10.09 9.25
CA THR A 34 5.23 10.35 9.24
C THR A 34 4.61 9.92 7.90
N LEU A 35 3.31 9.63 7.90
CA LEU A 35 2.57 9.31 6.67
C LEU A 35 2.67 10.44 5.63
N LYS A 36 2.75 11.69 6.10
CA LYS A 36 2.89 12.88 5.23
C LYS A 36 4.23 12.87 4.49
N GLU A 37 5.32 12.54 5.17
CA GLU A 37 6.66 12.47 4.56
C GLU A 37 6.73 11.34 3.53
N LEU A 38 6.16 10.18 3.83
CA LEU A 38 6.08 9.06 2.88
C LEU A 38 5.29 9.43 1.61
N ALA A 39 4.14 10.08 1.77
CA ALA A 39 3.32 10.53 0.64
C ALA A 39 4.11 11.51 -0.24
N GLN A 40 4.82 12.47 0.36
CA GLN A 40 5.64 13.44 -0.37
C GLN A 40 6.76 12.77 -1.17
N MET A 41 7.48 11.82 -0.56
CA MET A 41 8.57 11.09 -1.20
C MET A 41 8.10 10.25 -2.40
N GLN A 42 6.88 9.72 -2.33
CA GLN A 42 6.28 8.95 -3.41
C GLN A 42 5.56 9.82 -4.46
N GLY A 43 5.62 11.15 -4.33
CA GLY A 43 4.91 12.08 -5.21
C GLY A 43 3.39 12.00 -5.08
N VAL A 44 2.87 11.37 -4.02
CA VAL A 44 1.43 11.26 -3.75
C VAL A 44 0.89 12.63 -3.37
N GLN A 45 -0.04 13.14 -4.18
CA GLN A 45 -0.73 14.40 -3.94
C GLN A 45 -2.10 14.15 -3.29
N PRO A 46 -2.56 15.04 -2.39
CA PRO A 46 -3.93 15.00 -1.90
C PRO A 46 -4.94 15.05 -3.06
N VAL A 47 -5.96 14.22 -2.98
CA VAL A 47 -7.02 14.18 -4.00
C VAL A 47 -7.86 15.46 -3.91
N ALA A 48 -7.80 16.29 -4.95
CA ALA A 48 -8.52 17.58 -4.98
C ALA A 48 -10.03 17.43 -5.24
N ASN A 49 -10.44 16.35 -5.91
CA ASN A 49 -11.84 16.05 -6.21
C ASN A 49 -12.17 14.63 -5.77
N LEU A 50 -12.85 14.49 -4.63
CA LEU A 50 -13.24 13.18 -4.10
C LEU A 50 -14.10 12.36 -5.07
N ALA A 51 -14.78 13.00 -6.03
CA ALA A 51 -15.55 12.28 -7.03
C ALA A 51 -14.69 11.41 -7.95
N THR A 52 -13.38 11.68 -8.06
CA THR A 52 -12.46 10.81 -8.81
C THR A 52 -12.20 9.48 -8.10
N LEU A 53 -12.57 9.36 -6.82
CA LEU A 53 -12.50 8.12 -6.05
C LEU A 53 -13.81 7.31 -6.14
N TYR A 54 -14.87 7.86 -6.73
CA TYR A 54 -16.16 7.16 -6.90
C TYR A 54 -16.17 6.15 -8.06
N GLY A 55 -15.01 5.56 -8.37
CA GLY A 55 -14.95 4.36 -9.21
C GLY A 55 -15.60 3.17 -8.51
N THR A 56 -15.84 2.09 -9.26
CA THR A 56 -16.14 0.80 -8.62
C THR A 56 -14.93 0.38 -7.80
N TRP A 57 -15.14 0.12 -6.51
CA TRP A 57 -14.13 -0.52 -5.67
C TRP A 57 -13.59 -1.76 -6.40
N PRO A 58 -12.27 -1.90 -6.56
CA PRO A 58 -11.70 -3.08 -7.20
C PRO A 58 -11.91 -4.28 -6.27
N GLY A 59 -12.98 -5.02 -6.52
CA GLY A 59 -13.43 -6.13 -5.69
C GLY A 59 -14.72 -6.71 -6.25
N GLU A 60 -15.03 -7.94 -5.85
CA GLU A 60 -16.36 -8.47 -6.12
C GLU A 60 -17.41 -7.70 -5.31
N ARG A 61 -18.66 -7.69 -5.78
CA ARG A 61 -19.76 -6.98 -5.12
C ARG A 61 -19.98 -7.41 -3.65
N ASN A 62 -19.52 -8.61 -3.28
CA ASN A 62 -19.58 -9.17 -1.93
C ASN A 62 -18.18 -9.56 -1.44
N ASP A 63 -17.21 -8.65 -1.55
CA ASP A 63 -15.83 -8.86 -1.06
C ASP A 63 -15.68 -8.79 0.46
N GLY A 64 -16.79 -8.61 1.19
CA GLY A 64 -16.80 -8.51 2.65
C GLY A 64 -16.53 -7.10 3.18
N PHE A 65 -16.47 -6.08 2.30
CA PHE A 65 -16.14 -4.71 2.71
C PHE A 65 -17.16 -4.14 3.71
N GLU A 66 -18.45 -4.25 3.45
CA GLU A 66 -19.49 -3.80 4.38
C GLU A 66 -19.41 -4.49 5.74
N GLU A 67 -19.22 -5.81 5.78
CA GLU A 67 -19.06 -6.54 7.05
C GLU A 67 -17.82 -6.08 7.82
N PHE A 68 -16.69 -5.91 7.14
CA PHE A 68 -15.44 -5.42 7.75
C PHE A 68 -15.61 -4.01 8.36
N ILE A 69 -16.23 -3.08 7.64
CA ILE A 69 -16.52 -1.73 8.14
C ILE A 69 -17.48 -1.78 9.34
N GLN A 70 -18.45 -2.69 9.31
CA GLN A 70 -19.38 -2.90 10.40
C GLN A 70 -18.68 -3.39 11.67
N GLU A 71 -17.74 -4.33 11.54
CA GLU A 71 -16.91 -4.83 12.65
C GLU A 71 -16.05 -3.71 13.26
N LEU A 72 -15.37 -2.91 12.43
CA LEU A 72 -14.56 -1.78 12.90
C LEU A 72 -15.39 -0.75 13.67
N ARG A 73 -16.60 -0.45 13.18
CA ARG A 73 -17.52 0.49 13.86
C ARG A 73 -17.95 -0.03 15.22
N GLN A 74 -18.17 -1.34 15.35
CA GLN A 74 -18.55 -1.97 16.61
C GLN A 74 -17.38 -2.08 17.58
N GLY A 75 -16.15 -2.30 17.09
CA GLY A 75 -14.94 -2.37 17.90
C GLY A 75 -14.54 -1.05 18.55
N ASN A 76 -14.81 0.10 17.91
CA ASN A 76 -14.45 1.42 18.42
C ASN A 76 -15.40 2.01 19.49
N VAL A 77 -16.41 1.27 19.96
CA VAL A 77 -17.33 1.73 21.02
C VAL A 77 -16.68 1.65 22.42
N ILE A 78 -15.54 0.97 22.60
CA ILE A 78 -14.83 0.84 23.89
C ILE A 78 -13.83 1.99 24.12
N GLY A 79 -14.22 3.22 23.75
CA GLY A 79 -13.43 4.44 23.91
C GLY A 79 -14.03 5.49 24.86
N ARG A 80 -15.00 5.11 25.71
CA ARG A 80 -15.61 6.05 26.66
C ARG A 80 -15.95 5.40 28.00
N HIS A 81 -14.94 5.12 28.82
CA HIS A 81 -15.07 5.02 30.28
C HIS A 81 -13.79 5.51 30.95
N GLY A 82 -13.93 6.49 31.84
CA GLY A 82 -12.85 7.00 32.69
C GLY A 82 -13.06 8.45 33.09
N SER A 83 -14.03 8.69 33.98
CA SER A 83 -14.01 9.81 34.93
C SER A 83 -13.41 9.32 36.24
#